data_AF-A0A920UY10-F1
#
_entry.id   AF-A0A920UY10-F1
#
_cell.length_a   1.000
_cell.length_b   1.000
_cell.length_c   1.000
_cell.angle_alpha   90.00
_cell.angle_beta   90.00
_cell.angle_gamma   90.00
#
_symmetry.space_group_name_H-M   'P 1'
#
loop_
_entity.id
_entity.type
_entity.pdbx_description
1 polymer ?
#
loop_
_entity_poly.entity_id
_entity_poly.type
_entity_poly.pdbx_seq_one_letter_code
_entity_poly.pdbx_strand_id
1 'polypeptide(L)'
;MDFVITVCDDAAGEACPVWPGRPVSAHWGIPDPAAETGSDLRCRRAFAQAYDQLLSLIEVFVALPPERVGSEPLMLTVDHMLRKKPPNG
;
A
#
# COMPACT_ATOMS: atom_id res chain seq x y z
N MET A 1 2.27 15.87 -10.20
CA MET A 1 2.01 14.67 -9.39
C MET A 1 2.49 13.50 -10.22
N ASP A 2 3.41 12.71 -9.67
CA ASP A 2 4.09 11.63 -10.40
C ASP A 2 3.47 10.25 -10.09
N PHE A 3 2.99 10.08 -8.85
CA PHE A 3 2.42 8.82 -8.34
C PHE A 3 1.09 9.04 -7.61
N VAL A 4 0.17 8.09 -7.78
CA VAL A 4 -1.08 7.98 -7.01
C VAL A 4 -1.15 6.57 -6.44
N ILE A 5 -1.29 6.45 -5.11
CA ILE A 5 -1.35 5.17 -4.42
C ILE A 5 -2.64 5.12 -3.60
N THR A 6 -3.53 4.18 -3.91
CA THR A 6 -4.72 3.90 -3.10
C THR A 6 -4.43 2.74 -2.15
N VAL A 7 -4.91 2.80 -0.91
CA VAL A 7 -4.42 1.90 0.18
C VAL A 7 -5.48 1.04 0.85
N CYS A 8 -6.76 1.29 0.60
CA CYS A 8 -7.85 0.55 1.22
C CYS A 8 -8.62 -0.19 0.13
N ASP A 9 -9.04 -1.43 0.41
CA ASP A 9 -9.82 -2.22 -0.55
C ASP A 9 -11.10 -1.47 -1.00
N ASP A 10 -11.73 -0.73 -0.09
CA ASP A 10 -12.86 0.15 -0.43
C ASP A 10 -12.47 1.30 -1.36
N ALA A 11 -11.24 1.82 -1.23
CA ALA A 11 -10.72 2.88 -2.11
C ALA A 11 -10.34 2.36 -3.52
N ALA A 12 -10.22 1.05 -3.72
CA ALA A 12 -10.02 0.47 -5.05
C ALA A 12 -11.29 0.52 -5.91
N GLY A 13 -12.47 0.56 -5.28
CA GLY A 13 -13.78 0.60 -5.93
C GLY A 13 -14.32 2.01 -6.18
N GLU A 14 -13.72 3.04 -5.58
CA GLU A 14 -14.14 4.43 -5.76
C GLU A 14 -13.61 5.02 -7.08
N ALA A 15 -14.43 5.86 -7.72
CA ALA A 15 -14.02 6.58 -8.92
C ALA A 15 -12.85 7.51 -8.59
N CYS A 16 -11.63 7.06 -8.93
CA CYS A 16 -10.43 7.87 -8.76
C CYS A 16 -10.60 9.21 -9.50
N PRO A 17 -10.26 10.35 -8.86
CA PRO A 17 -10.30 11.65 -9.52
C PRO A 17 -9.45 11.63 -10.80
N VAL A 18 -9.88 12.36 -11.83
CA VAL A 18 -9.08 12.52 -13.04
C VAL A 18 -7.91 13.45 -12.74
N TRP A 19 -6.71 12.88 -12.61
CA TRP A 19 -5.49 13.64 -12.40
C TRP A 19 -4.87 14.06 -13.74
N PRO A 20 -4.64 15.37 -13.99
CA PRO A 20 -3.91 15.82 -15.17
C PRO A 20 -2.47 15.30 -15.13
N GLY A 21 -1.96 14.79 -16.26
CA GLY A 21 -0.59 14.29 -16.40
C GLY A 21 -0.42 12.77 -16.40
N ARG A 22 -1.49 11.98 -16.21
CA ARG A 22 -1.48 10.50 -16.20
C ARG A 22 -0.42 9.93 -15.24
N PRO A 23 -0.52 10.22 -13.93
CA PRO A 23 0.42 9.71 -12.95
C PRO A 23 0.41 8.17 -12.92
N VAL A 24 1.55 7.58 -12.57
CA VAL A 24 1.64 6.14 -12.31
C VAL A 24 0.75 5.82 -11.11
N SER A 25 -0.18 4.88 -11.30
CA SER A 25 -1.16 4.54 -10.26
C SER A 25 -0.89 3.13 -9.71
N ALA A 26 -0.99 2.97 -8.40
CA ALA A 26 -0.86 1.69 -7.71
C ALA A 26 -1.93 1.53 -6.64
N HIS A 27 -2.25 0.28 -6.30
CA HIS A 27 -3.13 -0.06 -5.20
C HIS A 27 -2.40 -0.99 -4.21
N TRP A 28 -2.38 -0.61 -2.94
CA TRP A 28 -1.92 -1.43 -1.83
C TRP A 28 -3.15 -1.91 -1.07
N GLY A 29 -3.47 -3.21 -1.14
CA GLY A 29 -4.61 -3.77 -0.42
C GLY A 29 -4.31 -3.91 1.06
N ILE A 30 -4.57 -2.86 1.84
CA ILE A 30 -4.52 -2.90 3.30
C ILE A 30 -5.97 -3.04 3.79
N PRO A 31 -6.28 -4.04 4.65
CA PRO A 31 -7.61 -4.17 5.22
C PRO A 31 -8.02 -2.89 5.95
N ASP A 32 -9.26 -2.43 5.75
CA ASP A 32 -9.77 -1.24 6.44
C ASP A 32 -9.84 -1.48 7.97
N PRO A 33 -9.02 -0.82 8.80
CA PRO A 33 -9.10 -1.01 10.23
C PRO A 33 -10.39 -0.42 10.83
N ALA A 34 -11.09 0.48 10.13
CA ALA A 34 -12.36 1.04 10.56
C ALA A 34 -13.53 0.08 10.37
N ALA A 35 -13.39 -0.94 9.53
CA ALA A 35 -14.37 -2.00 9.36
C ALA A 35 -14.36 -3.04 10.51
N GLU A 36 -13.30 -3.10 11.33
CA GLU A 36 -13.23 -4.00 12.48
C GLU A 36 -14.21 -3.57 13.58
N THR A 37 -15.16 -4.45 13.90
CA THR A 37 -16.14 -4.25 14.96
C THR A 37 -15.88 -5.23 16.11
N GLY A 38 -16.14 -4.81 17.36
CA GLY A 38 -15.96 -5.68 18.52
C GLY A 38 -15.37 -4.94 19.71
N SER A 39 -14.43 -5.59 20.42
CA SER A 39 -13.78 -4.99 21.57
C SER A 39 -12.77 -3.91 21.16
N ASP A 40 -12.56 -2.90 22.02
CA ASP A 40 -11.54 -1.87 21.85
C ASP A 40 -10.14 -2.46 21.56
N LEU A 41 -9.81 -3.60 22.19
CA LEU A 41 -8.57 -4.33 21.92
C LEU A 41 -8.48 -4.83 20.45
N ARG A 42 -9.58 -5.32 19.87
CA ARG A 42 -9.61 -5.79 18.47
C ARG A 42 -9.46 -4.62 17.52
N CYS A 43 -10.21 -3.53 17.73
CA CYS A 43 -10.10 -2.34 16.90
C CYS A 43 -8.67 -1.78 16.95
N ARG A 44 -8.08 -1.60 18.14
CA ARG A 44 -6.68 -1.13 18.28
C ARG A 44 -5.70 -2.04 17.57
N ARG A 45 -5.89 -3.36 17.63
CA ARG A 45 -5.05 -4.32 16.93
C ARG A 45 -5.18 -4.17 15.41
N ALA A 46 -6.38 -4.00 14.88
CA ALA A 46 -6.60 -3.78 13.45
C ALA A 46 -5.89 -2.50 12.97
N PHE A 47 -6.01 -1.39 13.71
CA PHE A 47 -5.29 -0.15 13.41
C PHE A 47 -3.77 -0.32 13.44
N ALA A 48 -3.23 -1.00 14.46
CA ALA A 48 -1.80 -1.27 14.53
C ALA A 48 -1.31 -2.10 13.33
N GLN A 49 -2.07 -3.14 12.96
CA GLN A 49 -1.75 -3.98 11.80
C GLN A 49 -1.80 -3.23 10.47
N ALA A 50 -2.77 -2.32 10.29
CA ALA A 50 -2.85 -1.49 9.11
C ALA A 50 -1.68 -0.50 9.03
N TYR A 51 -1.32 0.10 10.17
CA TYR A 51 -0.16 0.99 10.28
C TYR A 51 1.15 0.29 9.93
N ASP A 52 1.42 -0.88 10.52
CA ASP A 52 2.67 -1.62 10.29
C ASP A 52 2.83 -2.03 8.81
N GLN A 53 1.72 -2.42 8.17
CA GLN A 53 1.69 -2.72 6.74
C GLN A 53 1.99 -1.48 5.89
N LEU A 54 1.30 -0.37 6.15
CA LEU A 54 1.49 0.87 5.40
C LEU A 54 2.92 1.40 5.56
N LEU A 55 3.48 1.35 6.77
CA LEU A 55 4.84 1.77 7.04
C LEU A 55 5.84 0.91 6.23
N SER A 56 5.70 -0.41 6.29
CA SER A 56 6.58 -1.33 5.54
C SER A 56 6.52 -1.08 4.03
N LEU A 57 5.32 -0.81 3.50
CA LEU A 57 5.11 -0.47 2.09
C LEU A 57 5.80 0.84 1.69
N ILE A 58 5.63 1.88 2.51
CA ILE A 58 6.27 3.18 2.28
C ILE A 58 7.79 3.05 2.34
N GLU A 59 8.34 2.34 3.32
CA GLU A 59 9.78 2.10 3.47
C GLU A 59 10.37 1.40 2.25
N VAL A 60 9.70 0.36 1.74
CA VAL A 60 10.11 -0.31 0.49
C VAL A 60 10.03 0.66 -0.68
N PHE A 61 8.94 1.42 -0.81
CA PHE A 61 8.74 2.34 -1.92
C PHE A 61 9.82 3.42 -1.99
N VAL A 62 10.16 4.05 -0.86
CA VAL A 62 11.18 5.11 -0.82
C VAL A 62 12.60 4.58 -0.99
N ALA A 63 12.83 3.29 -0.73
CA ALA A 63 14.12 2.64 -0.94
C ALA A 63 14.34 2.18 -2.40
N LEU A 64 13.32 2.25 -3.27
CA LEU A 64 13.47 1.87 -4.68
C LEU A 64 14.28 2.93 -5.45
N PRO A 65 15.24 2.51 -6.30
CA PRO A 65 15.92 3.43 -7.22
C PRO A 65 14.90 4.08 -8.16
N PRO A 66 14.97 5.40 -8.40
CA PRO A 66 13.98 6.13 -9.20
C PRO A 66 13.81 5.58 -10.62
N GLU A 67 14.84 4.94 -11.17
CA GLU A 67 14.82 4.30 -12.50
C GLU A 67 13.89 3.08 -12.57
N ARG A 68 13.55 2.48 -11.42
CA ARG A 68 12.67 1.30 -11.30
C ARG A 68 11.22 1.65 -11.00
N VAL A 69 10.93 2.92 -10.68
CA VAL A 69 9.60 3.36 -10.25
C VAL A 69 8.64 3.59 -11.44
N GLY A 70 9.14 3.53 -12.69
CA GLY A 70 8.36 3.84 -13.90
C GLY A 70 8.29 2.76 -14.99
N SER A 71 8.93 1.59 -14.84
CA SER A 71 9.11 0.63 -15.96
C SER A 71 8.40 -0.72 -15.81
N GLU A 72 7.77 -0.99 -14.67
CA GLU A 72 6.89 -2.15 -14.44
C GLU A 72 5.65 -1.70 -13.66
N PRO A 73 4.56 -2.48 -13.59
CA PRO A 73 3.51 -2.22 -12.61
C PRO A 73 4.18 -2.21 -11.25
N LEU A 74 4.27 -1.01 -10.65
CA LEU A 74 4.87 -0.79 -9.34
C LEU A 74 4.35 -1.79 -8.29
N MET A 75 3.09 -2.19 -8.50
CA MET A 75 2.39 -3.28 -7.83
C MET A 75 3.19 -4.59 -7.78
N LEU A 76 3.73 -5.08 -8.91
CA LEU A 76 4.50 -6.33 -8.97
C LEU A 76 5.83 -6.21 -8.23
N THR A 77 6.49 -5.06 -8.27
CA THR A 77 7.76 -4.86 -7.57
C THR A 77 7.55 -4.82 -6.06
N VAL A 78 6.58 -4.04 -5.57
CA VAL A 78 6.32 -3.92 -4.13
C VAL A 78 5.75 -5.24 -3.56
N ASP A 79 4.79 -5.87 -4.25
CA ASP A 79 4.24 -7.18 -3.84
C ASP A 79 5.32 -8.29 -3.85
N HIS A 80 6.21 -8.31 -4.85
CA HIS A 80 7.33 -9.27 -4.87
C HIS A 80 8.34 -9.03 -3.74
N MET A 81 8.62 -7.77 -3.40
CA MET A 81 9.53 -7.42 -2.29
C MET A 81 8.91 -7.76 -0.92
N LEU A 82 7.60 -7.54 -0.74
CA LEU A 82 6.89 -7.91 0.49
C LEU A 82 6.71 -9.44 0.64
N ARG A 83 6.50 -10.17 -0.46
CA ARG A 83 6.44 -11.65 -0.44
C ARG A 83 7.80 -12.28 -0.15
N LYS A 84 8.89 -11.60 -0.51
CA LYS A 84 10.26 -11.94 -0.06
C LYS A 84 10.50 -11.41 1.35
N LYS A 85 9.76 -11.95 2.32
CA LYS A 85 10.24 -11.96 3.72
C LYS A 85 11.65 -12.55 3.71
N PRO A 86 12.70 -11.85 4.21
CA PRO A 86 14.01 -12.47 4.33
C PRO A 86 13.87 -13.71 5.22
N PRO A 87 14.45 -14.87 4.84
CA PRO A 87 14.54 -15.99 5.77
C PRO A 87 15.32 -15.49 6.98
N ASN A 88 14.73 -15.66 8.16
CA ASN A 88 15.28 -15.37 9.49
C ASN A 88 16.81 -15.15 9.51
N GLY A 89 17.21 -13.95 9.92
CA GLY A 89 18.51 -13.69 10.54
C GLY A 89 18.29 -13.48 12.02
#